data_AF-A0A8J4V3W8-F1
#
_entry.id   AF-A0A8J4V3W8-F1
#
_cell.length_a   1.000
_cell.length_b   1.000
_cell.length_c   1.000
_cell.angle_alpha   90.00
_cell.angle_beta   90.00
_cell.angle_gamma   90.00
#
_symmetry.space_group_name_H-M   'P 1'
#
loop_
_entity.id
_entity.type
_entity.pdbx_description
1 polymer ?
#
loop_
_entity_poly.entity_id
_entity_poly.type
_entity_poly.pdbx_seq_one_letter_code
_entity_poly.pdbx_strand_id
1 'polypeptide(L)'
;MGGGECFRFVVHVVKGKWFTVFASLLIMAGAGATYIYGKYSKQIQKTLGYDEDAMNKITLYRDVGANVAIFAGLIAEVVPTWVVTLIGAAMNFGGYFMIWRAVTGKIAKPKVWHMCAYIAIGTNSQNFANTAALVTCVKNFPESRGVVLGLMKGLVGLSGAILTQIFLGMYEDDLNSLILLIGWLPAVVSVVFVFTLRTMKTERQPDELKVFLLFFYSTIVLALYLMIMTLLEKYVTMGNAVHSKSAIVVTVLLFLPLYIVFKEERTLWKNKEEREMTIEKSEDSEPEQLAEEPKGSCFANIFNKPERGEDHSILQAILSVDMLFIFVISLCGYGTSLTAIDQFGRIGKAQGYSDRLVDSIITLVSIWNYYGRVYSGFVSELLLMKYKLPRSTMMTVVLFMSGIGMLFVAFPEIPFAFYVASVLIGFSFGAQVPLNLAMISEFFGLKYYSTLFNCAQLISPLGSFLLNAKLTKSLYLKEATKELIAKGVDTSSVKDPTCIGHHCFRLSFSILAMVAFFGALAALILSKRTKEYYKGDIYRKYRVQEDEAYKRFKGETYVMFTEDSKAN
;
A
#
# COMPACT_ATOMS: atom_id res chain seq x y z
N MET A 1 40.46 -0.89 -7.38
CA MET A 1 39.86 -1.99 -6.61
C MET A 1 40.32 -3.28 -7.24
N GLY A 2 41.12 -4.07 -6.54
CA GLY A 2 41.45 -5.43 -6.98
C GLY A 2 40.19 -6.31 -7.00
N GLY A 3 40.20 -7.40 -7.77
CA GLY A 3 39.03 -8.29 -7.89
C GLY A 3 38.47 -8.80 -6.55
N GLY A 4 39.35 -8.99 -5.55
CA GLY A 4 38.96 -9.40 -4.20
C GLY A 4 38.26 -8.31 -3.37
N GLU A 5 38.64 -7.03 -3.51
CA GLU A 5 37.97 -5.91 -2.84
C GLU A 5 36.59 -5.65 -3.42
N CYS A 6 36.46 -5.74 -4.75
CA CYS A 6 35.19 -5.58 -5.43
C CYS A 6 34.18 -6.63 -4.97
N PHE A 7 34.61 -7.89 -4.79
CA PHE A 7 33.74 -8.96 -4.28
C PHE A 7 33.29 -8.69 -2.84
N ARG A 8 34.20 -8.28 -1.94
CA ARG A 8 33.84 -7.94 -0.54
C ARG A 8 32.85 -6.79 -0.48
N PHE A 9 33.06 -5.75 -1.29
CA PHE A 9 32.15 -4.62 -1.37
C PHE A 9 30.76 -5.03 -1.88
N VAL A 10 30.68 -5.85 -2.93
CA VAL A 10 29.39 -6.35 -3.43
C VAL A 10 28.66 -7.18 -2.36
N VAL A 11 29.38 -8.03 -1.63
CA VAL A 11 28.80 -8.81 -0.52
C VAL A 11 28.29 -7.88 0.60
N HIS A 12 29.00 -6.80 0.89
CA HIS A 12 28.55 -5.79 1.85
C HIS A 12 27.26 -5.10 1.39
N VAL A 13 27.21 -4.62 0.15
CA VAL A 13 26.02 -3.99 -0.42
C VAL A 13 24.82 -4.93 -0.34
N VAL A 14 24.97 -6.19 -0.77
CA VAL A 14 23.87 -7.17 -0.78
C VAL A 14 23.38 -7.50 0.63
N LYS A 15 24.26 -7.45 1.64
CA LYS A 15 23.92 -7.64 3.05
C LYS A 15 23.46 -6.35 3.75
N GLY A 16 23.48 -5.21 3.05
CA GLY A 16 23.19 -3.90 3.60
C GLY A 16 21.70 -3.61 3.79
N LYS A 17 21.39 -2.70 4.72
CA LYS A 17 20.01 -2.28 5.02
C LYS A 17 19.37 -1.61 3.80
N TRP A 18 20.13 -0.81 3.05
CA TRP A 18 19.63 -0.08 1.88
C TRP A 18 19.29 -1.00 0.72
N PHE A 19 20.08 -2.06 0.52
CA PHE A 19 19.75 -3.06 -0.49
C PHE A 19 18.49 -3.86 -0.13
N THR A 20 18.23 -4.07 1.16
CA THR A 20 16.94 -4.64 1.63
C THR A 20 15.76 -3.71 1.29
N VAL A 21 15.91 -2.39 1.44
CA VAL A 21 14.88 -1.43 1.00
C VAL A 21 14.65 -1.54 -0.50
N PHE A 22 15.71 -1.54 -1.31
CA PHE A 22 15.59 -1.69 -2.76
C PHE A 22 14.89 -2.99 -3.18
N ALA A 23 15.29 -4.13 -2.59
CA ALA A 23 14.65 -5.41 -2.82
C ALA A 23 13.15 -5.39 -2.48
N SER A 24 12.79 -4.81 -1.33
CA SER A 24 11.41 -4.62 -0.92
C SER A 24 10.63 -3.71 -1.88
N LEU A 25 11.22 -2.61 -2.37
CA LEU A 25 10.59 -1.74 -3.36
C LEU A 25 10.26 -2.51 -4.65
N LEU A 26 11.17 -3.35 -5.16
CA LEU A 26 10.91 -4.19 -6.33
C LEU A 26 9.82 -5.25 -6.10
N ILE A 27 9.81 -5.90 -4.93
CA ILE A 27 8.75 -6.84 -4.56
C ILE A 27 7.39 -6.13 -4.51
N MET A 28 7.33 -4.94 -3.92
CA MET A 28 6.11 -4.13 -3.87
C MET A 28 5.63 -3.66 -5.25
N ALA A 29 6.56 -3.35 -6.17
CA ALA A 29 6.24 -3.02 -7.56
C ALA A 29 5.62 -4.19 -8.34
N GLY A 30 5.91 -5.44 -7.95
CA GLY A 30 5.30 -6.65 -8.51
C GLY A 30 3.96 -7.04 -7.87
N ALA A 31 3.61 -6.48 -6.71
CA ALA A 31 2.44 -6.87 -5.91
C ALA A 31 1.10 -6.27 -6.41
N GLY A 32 0.94 -6.09 -7.72
CA GLY A 32 -0.13 -5.31 -8.37
C GLY A 32 -1.20 -6.04 -9.16
N ALA A 33 -1.12 -7.37 -9.23
CA ALA A 33 -2.03 -8.22 -9.97
C ALA A 33 -3.52 -7.90 -9.77
N THR A 34 -3.95 -7.62 -8.53
CA THR A 34 -5.34 -7.27 -8.21
C THR A 34 -5.85 -6.03 -8.95
N TYR A 35 -4.99 -5.03 -9.20
CA TYR A 35 -5.34 -3.81 -9.92
C TYR A 35 -5.55 -4.00 -11.43
N ILE A 36 -5.05 -5.11 -11.98
CA ILE A 36 -5.15 -5.42 -13.42
C ILE A 36 -6.27 -6.45 -13.69
N TYR A 37 -7.03 -6.83 -12.65
CA TYR A 37 -8.15 -7.79 -12.76
C TYR A 37 -9.13 -7.44 -13.87
N GLY A 38 -9.47 -6.16 -14.03
CA GLY A 38 -10.41 -5.73 -15.07
C GLY A 38 -9.98 -6.09 -16.50
N LYS A 39 -8.67 -6.27 -16.76
CA LYS A 39 -8.17 -6.71 -18.07
C LYS A 39 -8.26 -8.23 -18.21
N TYR A 40 -7.69 -8.98 -17.27
CA TYR A 40 -7.63 -10.43 -17.41
C TYR A 40 -8.94 -11.16 -17.07
N SER A 41 -9.84 -10.55 -16.29
CA SER A 41 -11.17 -11.12 -16.02
C SER A 41 -12.04 -11.20 -17.28
N LYS A 42 -11.95 -10.19 -18.16
CA LYS A 42 -12.59 -10.19 -19.48
C LYS A 42 -12.06 -11.33 -20.34
N GLN A 43 -10.76 -11.60 -20.28
CA GLN A 43 -10.15 -12.70 -21.03
C GLN A 43 -10.59 -14.07 -20.49
N ILE A 44 -10.67 -14.22 -19.16
CA ILE A 44 -11.22 -15.43 -18.52
C ILE A 44 -12.67 -15.67 -18.98
N GLN A 45 -13.51 -14.63 -18.92
CA GLN A 45 -14.91 -14.72 -19.33
C GLN A 45 -15.06 -15.09 -20.81
N LYS A 46 -14.34 -14.38 -21.69
CA LYS A 46 -14.37 -14.58 -23.14
C LYS A 46 -13.92 -16.00 -23.53
N THR A 47 -12.86 -16.49 -22.91
CA THR A 47 -12.23 -17.76 -23.32
C THR A 47 -12.91 -18.98 -22.72
N LEU A 48 -13.34 -18.89 -21.46
CA LEU A 48 -13.96 -20.02 -20.76
C LEU A 48 -15.49 -20.01 -20.88
N GLY A 49 -16.11 -18.93 -21.34
CA GLY A 49 -17.57 -18.82 -21.47
C GLY A 49 -18.27 -19.03 -20.13
N TYR A 50 -17.78 -18.34 -19.09
CA TYR A 50 -18.48 -18.26 -17.80
C TYR A 50 -19.59 -17.22 -17.88
N ASP A 51 -20.73 -17.51 -17.27
CA ASP A 51 -21.84 -16.58 -17.13
C ASP A 51 -21.52 -15.48 -16.09
N GLU A 52 -22.37 -14.46 -16.03
CA GLU A 52 -22.19 -13.33 -15.12
C GLU A 52 -22.17 -13.78 -13.65
N ASP A 53 -23.01 -14.76 -13.29
CA ASP A 53 -23.05 -15.30 -11.93
C ASP A 53 -21.75 -16.01 -11.53
N ALA A 54 -21.15 -16.79 -12.44
CA ALA A 54 -19.84 -17.37 -12.20
C ALA A 54 -18.75 -16.30 -12.10
N MET A 55 -18.77 -15.29 -12.97
CA MET A 55 -17.80 -14.19 -12.91
C MET A 55 -17.95 -13.35 -11.64
N ASN A 56 -19.16 -13.15 -11.14
CA ASN A 56 -19.43 -12.51 -9.86
C ASN A 56 -18.84 -13.32 -8.69
N LYS A 57 -19.00 -14.66 -8.71
CA LYS A 57 -18.37 -15.55 -7.71
C LYS A 57 -16.84 -15.52 -7.79
N ILE A 58 -16.24 -15.55 -8.98
CA ILE A 58 -14.79 -15.47 -9.17
C ILE A 58 -14.26 -14.13 -8.62
N THR A 59 -14.97 -13.03 -8.90
CA THR A 59 -14.65 -11.70 -8.38
C THR A 59 -14.74 -11.63 -6.86
N LEU A 60 -15.74 -12.27 -6.26
CA LEU A 60 -15.85 -12.37 -4.80
C LEU A 60 -14.66 -13.10 -4.19
N TYR A 61 -14.26 -14.25 -4.75
CA TYR A 61 -13.13 -15.03 -4.23
C TYR A 61 -11.78 -14.34 -4.43
N ARG A 62 -11.62 -13.58 -5.52
CA ARG A 62 -10.49 -12.66 -5.70
C ARG A 62 -10.38 -11.69 -4.52
N ASP A 63 -11.51 -11.07 -4.13
CA ASP A 63 -11.55 -10.11 -3.02
C ASP A 63 -11.30 -10.77 -1.67
N VAL A 64 -11.82 -11.97 -1.45
CA VAL A 64 -11.48 -12.77 -0.28
C VAL A 64 -9.98 -13.02 -0.23
N GLY A 65 -9.37 -13.51 -1.32
CA GLY A 65 -7.94 -13.75 -1.37
C GLY A 65 -7.11 -12.48 -1.13
N ALA A 66 -7.50 -11.35 -1.74
CA ALA A 66 -6.81 -10.08 -1.59
C ALA A 66 -6.89 -9.52 -0.16
N ASN A 67 -7.97 -9.78 0.58
CA ASN A 67 -8.19 -9.17 1.89
C ASN A 67 -7.94 -10.08 3.09
N VAL A 68 -7.96 -11.41 2.93
CA VAL A 68 -7.67 -12.35 4.02
C VAL A 68 -6.16 -12.44 4.27
N ALA A 69 -5.61 -11.37 4.83
CA ALA A 69 -4.17 -11.21 5.05
C ALA A 69 -3.70 -11.76 6.41
N ILE A 70 -4.63 -12.11 7.31
CA ILE A 70 -4.33 -12.56 8.67
C ILE A 70 -3.39 -13.77 8.72
N PHE A 71 -3.55 -14.71 7.78
CA PHE A 71 -2.69 -15.90 7.70
C PHE A 71 -1.25 -15.54 7.35
N ALA A 72 -1.03 -14.58 6.45
CA ALA A 72 0.30 -14.08 6.13
C ALA A 72 0.95 -13.45 7.38
N GLY A 73 0.17 -12.71 8.17
CA GLY A 73 0.59 -12.14 9.43
C GLY A 73 1.03 -13.18 10.47
N LEU A 74 0.16 -14.15 10.74
CA LEU A 74 0.39 -15.21 11.74
C LEU A 74 1.58 -16.09 11.37
N ILE A 75 1.68 -16.48 10.09
CA ILE A 75 2.82 -17.28 9.59
C ILE A 75 4.10 -16.48 9.76
N ALA A 76 4.11 -15.18 9.41
CA ALA A 76 5.30 -14.33 9.55
C ALA A 76 5.78 -14.11 10.99
N GLU A 77 4.98 -14.46 12.00
CA GLU A 77 5.39 -14.40 13.41
C GLU A 77 6.13 -15.65 13.88
N VAL A 78 5.91 -16.79 13.22
CA VAL A 78 6.44 -18.09 13.64
C VAL A 78 7.53 -18.63 12.72
N VAL A 79 7.60 -18.18 11.46
CA VAL A 79 8.65 -18.59 10.51
C VAL A 79 9.55 -17.42 10.09
N PRO A 80 10.79 -17.69 9.66
CA PRO A 80 11.66 -16.66 9.10
C PRO A 80 11.09 -15.98 7.85
N THR A 81 11.45 -14.71 7.62
CA THR A 81 10.99 -13.90 6.48
C THR A 81 11.19 -14.58 5.12
N TRP A 82 12.29 -15.32 4.94
CA TRP A 82 12.57 -16.03 3.68
C TRP A 82 11.50 -17.09 3.38
N VAL A 83 10.99 -17.79 4.41
CA VAL A 83 9.91 -18.79 4.27
C VAL A 83 8.61 -18.11 3.84
N VAL A 84 8.26 -17.00 4.50
CA VAL A 84 7.06 -16.20 4.17
C VAL A 84 7.10 -15.75 2.70
N THR A 85 8.27 -15.29 2.25
CA THR A 85 8.49 -14.81 0.88
C THR A 85 8.36 -15.94 -0.14
N LEU A 86 8.90 -17.14 0.15
CA LEU A 86 8.76 -18.31 -0.72
C LEU A 86 7.32 -18.83 -0.80
N ILE A 87 6.60 -18.84 0.33
CA ILE A 87 5.17 -19.20 0.35
C ILE A 87 4.41 -18.24 -0.58
N GLY A 88 4.64 -16.93 -0.44
CA GLY A 88 4.07 -15.92 -1.33
C GLY A 88 4.42 -16.16 -2.80
N ALA A 89 5.68 -16.40 -3.13
CA ALA A 89 6.11 -16.66 -4.50
C ALA A 89 5.46 -17.93 -5.11
N ALA A 90 5.41 -19.01 -4.33
CA ALA A 90 4.77 -20.26 -4.74
C ALA A 90 3.26 -20.10 -4.95
N MET A 91 2.57 -19.36 -4.07
CA MET A 91 1.16 -19.03 -4.23
C MET A 91 0.90 -18.14 -5.44
N ASN A 92 1.75 -17.14 -5.70
CA ASN A 92 1.61 -16.25 -6.85
C ASN A 92 1.74 -17.03 -8.16
N PHE A 93 2.82 -17.79 -8.30
CA PHE A 93 3.05 -18.61 -9.47
C PHE A 93 1.94 -19.66 -9.61
N GLY A 94 1.69 -20.47 -8.58
CA GLY A 94 0.70 -21.54 -8.61
C GLY A 94 -0.72 -21.05 -8.95
N GLY A 95 -1.19 -19.98 -8.31
CA GLY A 95 -2.52 -19.42 -8.57
C GLY A 95 -2.68 -18.91 -10.00
N TYR A 96 -1.83 -17.97 -10.42
CA TYR A 96 -1.96 -17.35 -11.75
C TYR A 96 -1.55 -18.29 -12.89
N PHE A 97 -0.59 -19.18 -12.69
CA PHE A 97 -0.19 -20.17 -13.70
C PHE A 97 -1.33 -21.16 -14.00
N MET A 98 -2.09 -21.58 -12.98
CA MET A 98 -3.27 -22.43 -13.20
C MET A 98 -4.38 -21.71 -13.97
N ILE A 99 -4.59 -20.42 -13.70
CA ILE A 99 -5.50 -19.58 -14.50
C ILE A 99 -5.02 -19.50 -15.94
N TRP A 100 -3.73 -19.22 -16.16
CA TRP A 100 -3.15 -19.16 -17.50
C TRP A 100 -3.31 -20.48 -18.27
N ARG A 101 -3.05 -21.63 -17.63
CA ARG A 101 -3.27 -22.94 -18.24
C ARG A 101 -4.72 -23.17 -18.63
N ALA A 102 -5.68 -22.71 -17.83
CA ALA A 102 -7.10 -22.80 -18.14
C ALA A 102 -7.45 -21.95 -19.37
N VAL A 103 -7.02 -20.69 -19.38
CA VAL A 103 -7.32 -19.74 -20.46
C VAL A 103 -6.63 -20.13 -21.77
N THR A 104 -5.44 -20.74 -21.72
CA THR A 104 -4.74 -21.23 -22.91
C THR A 104 -5.21 -22.61 -23.41
N GLY A 105 -6.26 -23.18 -22.80
CA GLY A 105 -6.80 -24.48 -23.20
C GLY A 105 -5.89 -25.67 -22.90
N LYS A 106 -4.83 -25.49 -22.09
CA LYS A 106 -3.88 -26.55 -21.70
C LYS A 106 -4.42 -27.50 -20.62
N ILE A 107 -5.60 -27.20 -20.09
CA ILE A 107 -6.38 -28.07 -19.19
C ILE A 107 -7.86 -27.98 -19.59
N ALA A 108 -8.63 -29.02 -19.24
CA ALA A 108 -10.08 -28.99 -19.41
C ALA A 108 -10.70 -27.79 -18.66
N LYS A 109 -11.79 -27.22 -19.20
CA LYS A 109 -12.51 -26.08 -18.61
C LYS A 109 -12.76 -26.33 -17.11
N PRO A 110 -12.13 -25.56 -16.21
CA PRO A 110 -12.27 -25.80 -14.78
C PRO A 110 -13.70 -25.50 -14.33
N LYS A 111 -14.19 -26.24 -13.32
CA LYS A 111 -15.43 -25.83 -12.63
C LYS A 111 -15.20 -24.48 -11.95
N VAL A 112 -16.26 -23.68 -11.81
CA VAL A 112 -16.19 -22.31 -11.25
C VAL A 112 -15.44 -22.27 -9.92
N TRP A 113 -15.66 -23.25 -9.02
CA TRP A 113 -14.98 -23.28 -7.72
C TRP A 113 -13.45 -23.44 -7.83
N HIS A 114 -12.93 -24.20 -8.82
CA HIS A 114 -11.49 -24.32 -9.01
C HIS A 114 -10.90 -22.97 -9.44
N MET A 115 -11.59 -22.25 -10.33
CA MET A 115 -11.19 -20.91 -10.74
C MET A 115 -11.22 -19.93 -9.56
N CYS A 116 -12.25 -20.02 -8.70
CA CYS A 116 -12.31 -19.29 -7.44
C CYS A 116 -11.14 -19.60 -6.51
N ALA A 117 -10.73 -20.86 -6.40
CA ALA A 117 -9.57 -21.25 -5.59
C ALA A 117 -8.25 -20.71 -6.18
N TYR A 118 -8.03 -20.88 -7.49
CA TYR A 118 -6.82 -20.39 -8.17
C TYR A 118 -6.67 -18.87 -8.04
N ILE A 119 -7.76 -18.13 -8.23
CA ILE A 119 -7.71 -16.67 -8.10
C ILE A 119 -7.53 -16.22 -6.66
N ALA A 120 -8.16 -16.88 -5.69
CA ALA A 120 -7.99 -16.55 -4.28
C ALA A 120 -6.54 -16.82 -3.82
N ILE A 121 -5.93 -17.93 -4.24
CA ILE A 121 -4.52 -18.23 -3.95
C ILE A 121 -3.59 -17.19 -4.61
N GLY A 122 -3.83 -16.89 -5.89
CA GLY A 122 -3.06 -15.90 -6.64
C GLY A 122 -3.12 -14.52 -6.00
N THR A 123 -4.31 -14.05 -5.60
CA THR A 123 -4.43 -12.73 -4.95
C THR A 123 -3.95 -12.73 -3.52
N ASN A 124 -4.07 -13.83 -2.78
CA ASN A 124 -3.57 -13.92 -1.40
C ASN A 124 -2.04 -13.89 -1.32
N SER A 125 -1.34 -14.36 -2.36
CA SER A 125 0.13 -14.27 -2.46
C SER A 125 0.66 -12.85 -2.24
N GLN A 126 -0.11 -11.84 -2.64
CA GLN A 126 0.26 -10.43 -2.48
C GLN A 126 0.33 -10.03 -1.01
N ASN A 127 -0.48 -10.64 -0.14
CA ASN A 127 -0.43 -10.37 1.30
C ASN A 127 0.86 -10.90 1.93
N PHE A 128 1.37 -12.04 1.47
CA PHE A 128 2.66 -12.58 1.90
C PHE A 128 3.81 -11.68 1.46
N ALA A 129 3.85 -11.31 0.17
CA ALA A 129 4.87 -10.39 -0.36
C ALA A 129 4.85 -9.04 0.37
N ASN A 130 3.66 -8.47 0.56
CA ASN A 130 3.47 -7.24 1.33
C ASN A 130 3.99 -7.38 2.76
N THR A 131 3.63 -8.45 3.47
CA THR A 131 4.01 -8.66 4.87
C THR A 131 5.51 -8.82 5.01
N ALA A 132 6.14 -9.67 4.19
CA ALA A 132 7.57 -9.93 4.25
C ALA A 132 8.40 -8.65 3.97
N ALA A 133 8.10 -7.95 2.88
CA ALA A 133 8.85 -6.74 2.49
C ALA A 133 8.65 -5.59 3.48
N LEU A 134 7.40 -5.31 3.86
CA LEU A 134 7.06 -4.16 4.71
C LEU A 134 7.57 -4.33 6.14
N VAL A 135 7.32 -5.48 6.77
CA VAL A 135 7.71 -5.72 8.17
C VAL A 135 9.23 -5.69 8.31
N THR A 136 9.94 -6.26 7.34
CA THR A 136 11.42 -6.24 7.33
C THR A 136 11.95 -4.81 7.26
N CYS A 137 11.42 -3.96 6.37
CA CYS A 137 11.88 -2.58 6.26
C CYS A 137 11.52 -1.74 7.49
N VAL A 138 10.33 -1.92 8.07
CA VAL A 138 9.93 -1.20 9.30
C VAL A 138 10.78 -1.61 10.49
N LYS A 139 11.12 -2.90 10.61
CA LYS A 139 12.04 -3.38 11.66
C LYS A 139 13.47 -2.88 11.48
N ASN A 140 13.93 -2.72 10.23
CA ASN A 140 15.27 -2.21 9.93
C ASN A 140 15.41 -0.69 10.14
N PHE A 141 14.32 0.07 9.96
CA PHE A 141 14.27 1.53 10.07
C PHE A 141 13.09 1.99 10.95
N PRO A 142 13.10 1.70 12.26
CA PRO A 142 11.98 1.99 13.15
C PRO A 142 11.74 3.48 13.35
N GLU A 143 12.79 4.32 13.35
CA GLU A 143 12.66 5.79 13.51
C GLU A 143 12.09 6.47 12.26
N SER A 144 12.31 5.90 11.07
CA SER A 144 11.85 6.42 9.78
C SER A 144 10.63 5.65 9.23
N ARG A 145 9.91 4.93 10.10
CA ARG A 145 8.88 3.97 9.70
C ARG A 145 7.73 4.59 8.90
N GLY A 146 7.30 5.82 9.19
CA GLY A 146 6.24 6.47 8.41
C GLY A 146 6.62 6.67 6.95
N VAL A 147 7.87 7.09 6.72
CA VAL A 147 8.45 7.26 5.39
C VAL A 147 8.55 5.92 4.65
N VAL A 148 9.08 4.90 5.32
CA VAL A 148 9.19 3.53 4.77
C VAL A 148 7.81 3.00 4.36
N LEU A 149 6.82 3.12 5.24
CA LEU A 149 5.46 2.67 4.98
C LEU A 149 4.83 3.39 3.79
N GLY A 150 5.03 4.71 3.70
CA GLY A 150 4.55 5.53 2.59
C GLY A 150 5.16 5.14 1.24
N LEU A 151 6.49 4.98 1.18
CA LEU A 151 7.19 4.56 -0.04
C LEU A 151 6.79 3.16 -0.50
N MET A 152 6.83 2.19 0.42
CA MET A 152 6.52 0.79 0.13
C MET A 152 5.08 0.63 -0.35
N LYS A 153 4.11 1.22 0.36
CA LYS A 153 2.70 1.17 -0.07
C LYS A 153 2.44 2.04 -1.29
N GLY A 154 3.21 3.11 -1.49
CA GLY A 154 3.20 3.89 -2.74
C GLY A 154 3.45 2.99 -3.95
N LEU A 155 4.55 2.23 -3.96
CA LEU A 155 4.86 1.33 -5.08
C LEU A 155 3.81 0.25 -5.31
N VAL A 156 3.19 -0.28 -4.25
CA VAL A 156 2.02 -1.16 -4.41
C VAL A 156 0.90 -0.46 -5.17
N GLY A 157 0.67 0.83 -4.96
CA GLY A 157 -0.32 1.59 -5.74
C GLY A 157 0.04 1.75 -7.23
N LEU A 158 1.32 1.85 -7.57
CA LEU A 158 1.81 1.98 -8.97
C LEU A 158 1.96 0.64 -9.69
N SER A 159 2.07 -0.46 -8.95
CA SER A 159 2.35 -1.80 -9.46
C SER A 159 1.45 -2.24 -10.62
N GLY A 160 0.16 -1.88 -10.61
CA GLY A 160 -0.76 -2.17 -11.71
C GLY A 160 -0.38 -1.47 -13.03
N ALA A 161 0.04 -0.21 -12.94
CA ALA A 161 0.50 0.57 -14.10
C ALA A 161 1.87 0.08 -14.59
N ILE A 162 2.78 -0.24 -13.66
CA ILE A 162 4.11 -0.81 -13.95
C ILE A 162 3.96 -2.11 -14.75
N LEU A 163 3.21 -3.07 -14.21
CA LEU A 163 2.98 -4.35 -14.87
C LEU A 163 2.26 -4.21 -16.21
N THR A 164 1.36 -3.24 -16.34
CA THR A 164 0.70 -2.94 -17.62
C THR A 164 1.70 -2.46 -18.67
N GLN A 165 2.60 -1.54 -18.32
CA GLN A 165 3.61 -1.05 -19.28
C GLN A 165 4.60 -2.15 -19.67
N ILE A 166 5.05 -2.96 -18.71
CA ILE A 166 5.92 -4.11 -18.99
C ILE A 166 5.20 -5.12 -19.89
N PHE A 167 3.92 -5.40 -19.62
CA PHE A 167 3.11 -6.27 -20.46
C PHE A 167 3.03 -5.77 -21.90
N LEU A 168 2.61 -4.52 -22.11
CA LEU A 168 2.46 -3.94 -23.44
C LEU A 168 3.78 -3.91 -24.22
N GLY A 169 4.91 -3.70 -23.53
CA GLY A 169 6.22 -3.69 -24.18
C GLY A 169 6.80 -5.08 -24.49
N MET A 170 6.43 -6.12 -23.74
CA MET A 170 6.97 -7.48 -23.92
C MET A 170 6.08 -8.39 -24.76
N TYR A 171 4.76 -8.28 -24.60
CA TYR A 171 3.77 -9.20 -25.15
C TYR A 171 2.73 -8.49 -26.01
N GLU A 172 2.95 -7.21 -26.31
CA GLU A 172 2.00 -6.37 -27.05
C GLU A 172 0.62 -6.44 -26.38
N ASP A 173 -0.43 -6.79 -27.12
CA ASP A 173 -1.80 -6.91 -26.62
C ASP A 173 -2.27 -8.36 -26.38
N ASP A 174 -1.37 -9.34 -26.28
CA ASP A 174 -1.77 -10.73 -25.97
C ASP A 174 -2.16 -10.92 -24.49
N LEU A 175 -3.45 -10.76 -24.21
CA LEU A 175 -4.03 -10.91 -22.87
C LEU A 175 -3.79 -12.29 -22.23
N ASN A 176 -3.50 -13.35 -23.01
CA ASN A 176 -3.11 -14.64 -22.43
C ASN A 176 -1.76 -14.53 -21.75
N SER A 177 -0.81 -13.86 -22.40
CA SER A 177 0.54 -13.64 -21.88
C SER A 177 0.56 -12.68 -20.69
N LEU A 178 -0.44 -11.80 -20.53
CA LEU A 178 -0.60 -10.97 -19.33
C LEU A 178 -0.75 -11.81 -18.05
N ILE A 179 -1.59 -12.85 -18.09
CA ILE A 179 -1.84 -13.72 -16.92
C ILE A 179 -0.55 -14.47 -16.56
N LEU A 180 0.19 -14.93 -17.58
CA LEU A 180 1.48 -15.57 -17.38
C LEU A 180 2.48 -14.62 -16.74
N LEU A 181 2.62 -13.40 -17.26
CA LEU A 181 3.52 -12.36 -16.73
C LEU A 181 3.26 -12.10 -15.24
N ILE A 182 2.00 -11.93 -14.87
CA ILE A 182 1.58 -11.71 -13.48
C ILE A 182 1.91 -12.94 -12.60
N GLY A 183 1.88 -14.16 -13.16
CA GLY A 183 2.23 -15.37 -12.43
C GLY A 183 3.72 -15.53 -12.17
N TRP A 184 4.58 -15.33 -13.17
CA TRP A 184 6.01 -15.60 -13.02
C TRP A 184 6.83 -14.39 -12.54
N LEU A 185 6.58 -13.18 -13.04
CA LEU A 185 7.48 -12.05 -12.80
C LEU A 185 7.53 -11.66 -11.30
N PRO A 186 6.40 -11.45 -10.59
CA PRO A 186 6.44 -11.18 -9.15
C PRO A 186 7.04 -12.33 -8.33
N ALA A 187 6.81 -13.58 -8.74
CA ALA A 187 7.36 -14.76 -8.09
C ALA A 187 8.88 -14.83 -8.23
N VAL A 188 9.41 -14.61 -9.43
CA VAL A 188 10.86 -14.57 -9.70
C VAL A 188 11.52 -13.45 -8.92
N VAL A 189 10.95 -12.24 -8.93
CA VAL A 189 11.48 -11.11 -8.15
C VAL A 189 11.56 -11.47 -6.66
N SER A 190 10.50 -12.08 -6.11
CA SER A 190 10.49 -12.52 -4.70
C SER A 190 11.52 -13.61 -4.39
N VAL A 191 11.72 -14.57 -5.30
CA VAL A 191 12.73 -15.65 -5.14
C VAL A 191 14.16 -15.09 -5.22
N VAL A 192 14.45 -14.20 -6.17
CA VAL A 192 15.78 -13.58 -6.32
C VAL A 192 16.20 -12.85 -5.05
N PHE A 193 15.28 -12.14 -4.40
CA PHE A 193 15.56 -11.35 -3.20
C PHE A 193 15.26 -12.07 -1.88
N VAL A 194 14.91 -13.35 -1.90
CA VAL A 194 14.47 -14.11 -0.72
C VAL A 194 15.48 -14.07 0.43
N PHE A 195 16.77 -14.19 0.12
CA PHE A 195 17.84 -14.17 1.12
C PHE A 195 18.31 -12.77 1.48
N THR A 196 17.84 -11.74 0.76
CA THR A 196 18.16 -10.34 1.02
C THR A 196 17.23 -9.76 2.10
N LEU A 197 15.97 -10.22 2.14
CA LEU A 197 14.99 -9.77 3.14
C LEU A 197 15.33 -10.32 4.53
N ARG A 198 16.16 -9.58 5.28
CA ARG A 198 16.56 -9.92 6.65
C ARG A 198 16.36 -8.73 7.58
N THR A 199 15.89 -9.05 8.79
CA THR A 199 15.90 -8.10 9.91
C THR A 199 17.31 -7.98 10.45
N MET A 200 17.86 -6.76 10.43
CA MET A 200 19.22 -6.46 10.89
C MET A 200 19.17 -5.71 12.21
N LYS A 201 20.24 -5.81 13.03
CA LYS A 201 20.34 -5.05 14.28
C LYS A 201 20.22 -3.55 14.01
N THR A 202 19.51 -2.86 14.90
CA THR A 202 19.14 -1.44 14.77
C THR A 202 20.32 -0.52 15.11
N GLU A 203 21.42 -0.61 14.36
CA GLU A 203 22.41 0.47 14.35
C GLU A 203 21.87 1.61 13.49
N ARG A 204 21.73 2.79 14.11
CA ARG A 204 21.22 3.99 13.43
C ARG A 204 22.25 4.47 12.42
N GLN A 205 21.80 4.72 11.19
CA GLN A 205 22.65 5.33 10.17
C GLN A 205 22.45 6.87 10.18
N PRO A 206 23.51 7.67 10.00
CA PRO A 206 23.34 9.11 9.80
C PRO A 206 22.55 9.37 8.51
N ASP A 207 21.78 10.47 8.47
CA ASP A 207 21.07 10.97 7.28
C ASP A 207 20.05 10.02 6.59
N GLU A 208 19.44 9.06 7.31
CA GLU A 208 18.44 8.13 6.75
C GLU A 208 17.32 8.85 5.95
N LEU A 209 16.80 9.96 6.48
CA LEU A 209 15.72 10.73 5.85
C LEU A 209 16.13 11.28 4.48
N LYS A 210 17.39 11.70 4.32
CA LYS A 210 17.93 12.21 3.06
C LYS A 210 17.95 11.12 1.99
N VAL A 211 18.37 9.91 2.36
CA VAL A 211 18.37 8.77 1.44
C VAL A 211 16.94 8.37 1.06
N PHE A 212 16.02 8.36 2.02
CA PHE A 212 14.61 8.14 1.73
C PHE A 212 13.98 9.23 0.83
N LEU A 213 14.39 10.49 0.98
CA LEU A 213 13.98 11.56 0.06
C LEU A 213 14.51 11.33 -1.36
N LEU A 214 15.71 10.77 -1.53
CA LEU A 214 16.21 10.40 -2.85
C LEU A 214 15.38 9.26 -3.47
N PHE A 215 15.02 8.23 -2.69
CA PHE A 215 14.08 7.20 -3.14
C PHE A 215 12.71 7.80 -3.50
N PHE A 216 12.23 8.74 -2.71
CA PHE A 216 10.99 9.46 -2.98
C PHE A 216 11.01 10.18 -4.31
N TYR A 217 12.02 11.00 -4.59
CA TYR A 217 12.15 11.68 -5.87
C TYR A 217 12.23 10.68 -7.04
N SER A 218 12.97 9.58 -6.88
CA SER A 218 13.02 8.51 -7.88
C SER A 218 11.63 7.90 -8.16
N THR A 219 10.86 7.60 -7.12
CA THR A 219 9.51 7.03 -7.27
C THR A 219 8.50 8.04 -7.81
N ILE A 220 8.64 9.34 -7.51
CA ILE A 220 7.83 10.41 -8.12
C ILE A 220 8.05 10.48 -9.63
N VAL A 221 9.31 10.45 -10.07
CA VAL A 221 9.64 10.48 -11.51
C VAL A 221 8.99 9.29 -12.23
N LEU A 222 9.09 8.09 -11.63
CA LEU A 222 8.39 6.90 -12.14
C LEU A 222 6.87 7.11 -12.19
N ALA A 223 6.26 7.65 -11.14
CA ALA A 223 4.82 7.87 -11.06
C ALA A 223 4.32 8.88 -12.12
N LEU A 224 5.04 9.99 -12.28
CA LEU A 224 4.73 11.01 -13.29
C LEU A 224 4.83 10.43 -14.70
N TYR A 225 5.88 9.66 -14.97
CA TYR A 225 6.06 8.99 -16.25
C TYR A 225 4.91 8.02 -16.54
N LEU A 226 4.56 7.16 -15.58
CA LEU A 226 3.43 6.22 -15.71
C LEU A 226 2.11 6.95 -15.88
N MET A 227 1.89 8.07 -15.18
CA MET A 227 0.70 8.91 -15.36
C MET A 227 0.61 9.43 -16.79
N ILE A 228 1.70 10.01 -17.32
CA ILE A 228 1.72 10.54 -18.68
C ILE A 228 1.43 9.43 -19.69
N MET A 229 2.10 8.28 -19.56
CA MET A 229 1.89 7.15 -20.48
C MET A 229 0.47 6.59 -20.40
N THR A 230 -0.05 6.37 -19.20
CA THR A 230 -1.41 5.82 -19.03
C THR A 230 -2.50 6.78 -19.50
N LEU A 231 -2.29 8.10 -19.42
CA LEU A 231 -3.20 9.08 -20.02
C LEU A 231 -3.04 9.10 -21.54
N LEU A 232 -1.82 9.15 -22.06
CA LEU A 232 -1.56 9.15 -23.50
C LEU A 232 -2.18 7.95 -24.21
N GLU A 233 -2.08 6.76 -23.62
CA GLU A 233 -2.69 5.52 -24.14
C GLU A 233 -4.23 5.59 -24.26
N LYS A 234 -4.88 6.48 -23.51
CA LYS A 234 -6.35 6.68 -23.60
C LYS A 234 -6.74 7.63 -24.73
N TYR A 235 -5.86 8.56 -25.08
CA TYR A 235 -6.15 9.61 -26.06
C TYR A 235 -5.55 9.31 -27.43
N VAL A 236 -4.47 8.52 -27.48
CA VAL A 236 -3.70 8.26 -28.69
C VAL A 236 -3.40 6.76 -28.80
N THR A 237 -3.71 6.17 -29.95
CA THR A 237 -3.29 4.81 -30.30
C THR A 237 -1.79 4.80 -30.56
N MET A 238 -1.03 4.22 -29.64
CA MET A 238 0.42 4.13 -29.73
C MET A 238 0.84 2.86 -30.47
N GLY A 239 1.92 2.94 -31.25
CA GLY A 239 2.50 1.75 -31.90
C GLY A 239 3.36 0.92 -30.96
N ASN A 240 3.60 -0.36 -31.32
CA ASN A 240 4.36 -1.32 -30.51
C ASN A 240 5.76 -0.82 -30.11
N ALA A 241 6.43 -0.07 -31.00
CA ALA A 241 7.74 0.53 -30.72
C ALA A 241 7.70 1.54 -29.56
N VAL A 242 6.59 2.25 -29.36
CA VAL A 242 6.41 3.19 -28.25
C VAL A 242 6.20 2.43 -26.94
N HIS A 243 5.38 1.37 -26.95
CA HIS A 243 5.18 0.52 -25.77
C HIS A 243 6.46 -0.20 -25.33
N SER A 244 7.26 -0.71 -26.28
CA SER A 244 8.56 -1.33 -25.97
C SER A 244 9.53 -0.32 -25.34
N LYS A 245 9.64 0.89 -25.90
CA LYS A 245 10.44 1.98 -25.30
C LYS A 245 9.93 2.36 -23.91
N SER A 246 8.61 2.42 -23.72
CA SER A 246 8.01 2.70 -22.42
C SER A 246 8.37 1.66 -21.37
N ALA A 247 8.28 0.38 -21.70
CA ALA A 247 8.68 -0.71 -20.80
C ALA A 247 10.17 -0.62 -20.41
N ILE A 248 11.04 -0.25 -21.34
CA ILE A 248 12.48 -0.03 -21.06
C ILE A 248 12.64 1.15 -20.08
N VAL A 249 11.98 2.28 -20.32
CA VAL A 249 12.05 3.46 -19.44
C VAL A 249 11.54 3.13 -18.04
N VAL A 250 10.38 2.45 -17.92
CA VAL A 250 9.84 1.99 -16.63
C VAL A 250 10.84 1.08 -15.91
N THR A 251 11.45 0.15 -16.62
CA THR A 251 12.45 -0.76 -16.04
C THR A 251 13.66 0.03 -15.53
N VAL A 252 14.22 0.95 -16.33
CA VAL A 252 15.35 1.79 -15.90
C VAL A 252 15.00 2.62 -14.67
N LEU A 253 13.82 3.24 -14.64
CA LEU A 253 13.36 4.04 -13.49
C LEU A 253 13.13 3.19 -12.23
N LEU A 254 12.71 1.92 -12.37
CA LEU A 254 12.59 0.98 -11.25
C LEU A 254 13.93 0.57 -10.66
N PHE A 255 14.99 0.51 -11.49
CA PHE A 255 16.34 0.17 -11.04
C PHE A 255 17.16 1.41 -10.63
N LEU A 256 16.69 2.64 -10.88
CA LEU A 256 17.36 3.87 -10.43
C LEU A 256 17.65 3.91 -8.91
N PRO A 257 16.74 3.45 -8.03
CA PRO A 257 17.03 3.27 -6.60
C PRO A 257 18.29 2.45 -6.29
N LEU A 258 18.67 1.49 -7.14
CA LEU A 258 19.87 0.67 -6.92
C LEU A 258 21.14 1.54 -6.96
N TYR A 259 21.19 2.56 -7.82
CA TYR A 259 22.31 3.50 -7.86
C TYR A 259 22.45 4.28 -6.54
N ILE A 260 21.32 4.68 -5.94
CA ILE A 260 21.29 5.34 -4.64
C ILE A 260 21.86 4.41 -3.56
N VAL A 261 21.45 3.14 -3.56
CA VAL A 261 21.98 2.12 -2.64
C VAL A 261 23.50 1.98 -2.78
N PHE A 262 24.02 1.82 -3.99
CA PHE A 262 25.47 1.67 -4.20
C PHE A 262 26.26 2.89 -3.73
N LYS A 263 25.75 4.10 -3.96
CA LYS A 263 26.39 5.33 -3.51
C LYS A 263 26.43 5.42 -1.98
N GLU A 264 25.34 5.06 -1.32
CA GLU A 264 25.22 5.13 0.13
C GLU A 264 26.06 4.05 0.83
N GLU A 265 25.95 2.79 0.39
CA GLU A 265 26.75 1.68 0.93
C GLU A 265 28.26 1.89 0.69
N ARG A 266 28.66 2.57 -0.39
CA ARG A 266 30.06 2.96 -0.60
C ARG A 266 30.54 3.99 0.42
N THR A 267 29.67 4.91 0.81
CA THR A 267 29.98 5.94 1.82
C THR A 267 30.10 5.29 3.19
N LEU A 268 29.17 4.40 3.53
CA LEU A 268 29.20 3.60 4.76
C LEU A 268 30.44 2.70 4.84
N TRP A 269 30.80 2.04 3.74
CA TRP A 269 32.00 1.20 3.66
C TRP A 269 33.28 1.98 3.98
N LYS A 270 33.45 3.16 3.37
CA LYS A 270 34.61 4.03 3.65
C LYS A 270 34.65 4.50 5.10
N ASN A 271 33.51 4.97 5.62
CA ASN A 271 33.42 5.43 7.02
C ASN A 271 33.67 4.30 8.03
N LYS A 272 33.38 3.05 7.63
CA LYS A 272 33.67 1.86 8.42
C LYS A 272 35.16 1.52 8.38
N GLU A 273 35.79 1.53 7.21
CA GLU A 273 37.25 1.36 7.08
C GLU A 273 38.01 2.43 7.89
N GLU A 274 37.55 3.69 7.85
CA GLU A 274 38.11 4.78 8.65
C GLU A 274 37.94 4.56 10.16
N ARG A 275 36.79 4.03 10.59
CA ARG A 275 36.55 3.67 12.00
C ARG A 275 37.38 2.47 12.45
N GLU A 276 37.46 1.41 11.65
CA GLU A 276 38.27 0.23 11.95
C GLU A 276 39.77 0.58 12.04
N MET A 277 40.27 1.48 11.19
CA MET A 277 41.62 2.05 11.32
C MET A 277 41.83 2.91 12.58
N THR A 278 40.76 3.43 13.18
CA THR A 278 40.83 4.25 14.41
C THR A 278 40.65 3.39 15.68
N ILE A 279 39.94 2.27 15.59
CA ILE A 279 39.59 1.36 16.70
C ILE A 279 40.69 0.33 17.00
N GLU A 280 41.65 0.08 16.09
CA GLU A 280 42.89 -0.70 16.37
C GLU A 280 43.77 -0.12 17.51
N LYS A 281 43.35 0.97 18.18
CA LYS A 281 43.99 1.53 19.39
C LYS A 281 43.24 1.34 20.70
N SER A 282 42.13 0.60 20.73
CA SER A 282 41.43 0.30 21.99
C SER A 282 40.58 -0.96 21.86
N GLU A 283 41.17 -2.11 22.19
CA GLU A 283 40.42 -3.32 22.53
C GLU A 283 40.04 -3.26 24.02
N ASP A 284 38.74 -3.30 24.29
CA ASP A 284 38.11 -4.41 25.03
C ASP A 284 36.65 -4.04 25.33
N SER A 285 35.70 -4.86 24.89
CA SER A 285 34.43 -5.03 25.62
C SER A 285 33.79 -6.37 25.28
N GLU A 286 33.46 -7.10 26.36
CA GLU A 286 32.85 -8.43 26.37
C GLU A 286 31.42 -8.43 25.80
N PRO A 287 30.93 -9.58 25.30
CA PRO A 287 29.56 -9.70 24.83
C PRO A 287 28.54 -9.79 25.99
N GLU A 288 27.65 -8.80 26.06
CA GLU A 288 26.52 -8.74 27.00
C GLU A 288 25.44 -9.78 26.64
N GLN A 289 25.02 -10.56 27.64
CA GLN A 289 23.99 -11.60 27.54
C GLN A 289 22.59 -10.98 27.37
N LEU A 290 21.84 -11.43 26.35
CA LEU A 290 20.42 -11.12 26.22
C LEU A 290 19.63 -11.84 27.33
N ALA A 291 18.94 -11.08 28.17
CA ALA A 291 17.98 -11.61 29.14
C ALA A 291 16.76 -12.23 28.42
N GLU A 292 16.44 -13.49 28.76
CA GLU A 292 15.16 -14.12 28.42
C GLU A 292 14.06 -13.56 29.34
N GLU A 293 13.01 -12.98 28.76
CA GLU A 293 11.78 -12.65 29.49
C GLU A 293 10.88 -13.89 29.69
N PRO A 294 10.17 -14.00 30.83
CA PRO A 294 9.42 -15.19 31.20
C PRO A 294 8.18 -15.39 30.31
N LYS A 295 7.96 -16.64 29.87
CA LYS A 295 6.73 -17.07 29.21
C LYS A 295 5.56 -17.08 30.21
N GLY A 296 4.85 -15.97 30.31
CA GLY A 296 3.59 -15.87 31.03
C GLY A 296 2.42 -16.52 30.27
N SER A 297 1.58 -17.25 31.01
CA SER A 297 0.38 -17.97 30.56
C SER A 297 -0.48 -17.20 29.53
N CYS A 298 -0.88 -17.90 28.46
CA CYS A 298 -1.57 -17.37 27.26
C CYS A 298 -2.91 -16.66 27.51
N PHE A 299 -3.49 -16.75 28.72
CA PHE A 299 -4.81 -16.19 29.04
C PHE A 299 -4.86 -15.33 30.31
N ALA A 300 -3.80 -15.29 31.13
CA ALA A 300 -3.84 -14.63 32.44
C ALA A 300 -3.57 -13.11 32.39
N ASN A 301 -2.96 -12.60 31.31
CA ASN A 301 -2.53 -11.20 31.21
C ASN A 301 -3.41 -10.31 30.31
N ILE A 302 -4.59 -10.78 29.85
CA ILE A 302 -5.43 -10.03 28.90
C ILE A 302 -5.81 -8.62 29.40
N PHE A 303 -5.96 -8.43 30.71
CA PHE A 303 -6.38 -7.16 31.31
C PHE A 303 -5.23 -6.28 31.83
N ASN A 304 -3.99 -6.77 31.87
CA ASN A 304 -2.82 -5.96 32.19
C ASN A 304 -2.29 -5.32 30.89
N LYS A 305 -2.71 -4.07 30.63
CA LYS A 305 -2.34 -3.35 29.42
C LYS A 305 -0.89 -2.81 29.53
N PRO A 306 0.02 -3.19 28.62
CA PRO A 306 1.34 -2.57 28.51
C PRO A 306 1.24 -1.06 28.21
N GLU A 307 2.29 -0.31 28.51
CA GLU A 307 2.37 1.08 28.07
C GLU A 307 2.36 1.17 26.53
N ARG A 308 1.90 2.31 25.99
CA ARG A 308 1.86 2.51 24.53
C ARG A 308 3.27 2.47 23.97
N GLY A 309 3.46 1.76 22.85
CA GLY A 309 4.77 1.57 22.24
C GLY A 309 5.52 0.33 22.74
N GLU A 310 5.06 -0.29 23.84
CA GLU A 310 5.54 -1.62 24.22
C GLU A 310 4.91 -2.72 23.36
N ASP A 311 5.58 -3.86 23.31
CA ASP A 311 5.14 -4.99 22.51
C ASP A 311 3.90 -5.62 23.15
N HIS A 312 2.74 -5.38 22.56
CA HIS A 312 1.47 -5.97 23.02
C HIS A 312 1.31 -7.37 22.45
N SER A 313 0.71 -8.29 23.21
CA SER A 313 0.24 -9.55 22.61
C SER A 313 -0.90 -9.28 21.62
N ILE A 314 -1.11 -10.20 20.68
CA ILE A 314 -2.10 -10.06 19.60
C ILE A 314 -3.50 -9.78 20.16
N LEU A 315 -3.93 -10.58 21.15
CA LEU A 315 -5.28 -10.45 21.71
C LEU A 315 -5.45 -9.16 22.54
N GLN A 316 -4.44 -8.79 23.33
CA GLN A 316 -4.43 -7.53 24.08
C GLN A 316 -4.52 -6.32 23.14
N ALA A 317 -3.77 -6.33 22.03
CA ALA A 317 -3.79 -5.25 21.06
C ALA A 317 -5.15 -5.14 20.35
N ILE A 318 -5.71 -6.26 19.86
CA ILE A 318 -7.01 -6.29 19.16
C ILE A 318 -8.15 -5.78 20.05
N LEU A 319 -8.17 -6.17 21.33
CA LEU A 319 -9.21 -5.76 22.28
C LEU A 319 -8.92 -4.40 22.95
N SER A 320 -7.80 -3.75 22.61
CA SER A 320 -7.47 -2.46 23.19
C SER A 320 -8.39 -1.35 22.65
N VAL A 321 -8.67 -0.36 23.50
CA VAL A 321 -9.42 0.84 23.11
C VAL A 321 -8.77 1.56 21.93
N ASP A 322 -7.44 1.62 21.89
CA ASP A 322 -6.71 2.33 20.84
C ASP A 322 -6.86 1.60 19.47
N MET A 323 -6.91 0.26 19.47
CA MET A 323 -7.20 -0.52 18.24
C MET A 323 -8.66 -0.41 17.82
N LEU A 324 -9.61 -0.39 18.76
CA LEU A 324 -11.02 -0.17 18.44
C LEU A 324 -11.23 1.18 17.75
N PHE A 325 -10.55 2.24 18.19
CA PHE A 325 -10.54 3.52 17.47
C PHE A 325 -9.97 3.37 16.07
N ILE A 326 -8.82 2.72 15.91
CA ILE A 326 -8.23 2.44 14.60
C ILE A 326 -9.23 1.69 13.70
N PHE A 327 -9.95 0.72 14.25
CA PHE A 327 -10.94 -0.06 13.52
C PHE A 327 -12.13 0.79 13.05
N VAL A 328 -12.70 1.62 13.93
CA VAL A 328 -13.79 2.54 13.58
C VAL A 328 -13.33 3.55 12.53
N ILE A 329 -12.16 4.16 12.72
CA ILE A 329 -11.56 5.10 11.78
C ILE A 329 -11.33 4.44 10.41
N SER A 330 -10.83 3.20 10.39
CA SER A 330 -10.58 2.45 9.16
C SER A 330 -11.87 2.06 8.45
N LEU A 331 -12.91 1.67 9.20
CA LEU A 331 -14.21 1.31 8.64
C LEU A 331 -14.86 2.53 7.97
N CYS A 332 -14.88 3.66 8.66
CA CYS A 332 -15.40 4.91 8.15
C CYS A 332 -14.56 5.45 6.99
N GLY A 333 -13.24 5.37 7.06
CA GLY A 333 -12.33 5.87 6.04
C GLY A 333 -12.24 4.99 4.79
N TYR A 334 -11.72 3.77 4.94
CA TYR A 334 -11.55 2.84 3.82
C TYR A 334 -12.89 2.45 3.22
N GLY A 335 -13.91 2.18 4.05
CA GLY A 335 -15.22 1.77 3.56
C GLY A 335 -15.85 2.83 2.66
N THR A 336 -15.88 4.10 3.10
CA THR A 336 -16.46 5.19 2.30
C THR A 336 -15.64 5.48 1.05
N SER A 337 -14.31 5.51 1.17
CA SER A 337 -13.42 5.81 0.04
C SER A 337 -13.46 4.72 -1.03
N LEU A 338 -13.39 3.44 -0.64
CA LEU A 338 -13.51 2.32 -1.57
C LEU A 338 -14.89 2.29 -2.24
N THR A 339 -15.95 2.54 -1.47
CA THR A 339 -17.30 2.66 -2.03
C THR A 339 -17.36 3.75 -3.11
N ALA A 340 -16.77 4.91 -2.85
CA ALA A 340 -16.74 5.99 -3.84
C ALA A 340 -15.95 5.59 -5.10
N ILE A 341 -14.78 4.98 -4.94
CA ILE A 341 -13.92 4.54 -6.04
C ILE A 341 -14.63 3.51 -6.93
N ASP A 342 -15.26 2.51 -6.31
CA ASP A 342 -16.00 1.45 -7.02
C ASP A 342 -17.19 2.00 -7.82
N GLN A 343 -17.75 3.13 -7.39
CA GLN A 343 -18.93 3.73 -7.99
C GLN A 343 -18.62 4.81 -9.03
N PHE A 344 -17.37 5.29 -9.15
CA PHE A 344 -17.03 6.37 -10.11
C PHE A 344 -17.45 6.06 -11.54
N GLY A 345 -17.33 4.79 -11.97
CA GLY A 345 -17.81 4.35 -13.27
C GLY A 345 -19.31 4.57 -13.47
N ARG A 346 -20.13 4.19 -12.46
CA ARG A 346 -21.59 4.31 -12.52
C ARG A 346 -22.06 5.76 -12.35
N ILE A 347 -21.41 6.51 -11.47
CA ILE A 347 -21.67 7.93 -11.26
C ILE A 347 -21.42 8.69 -12.55
N GLY A 348 -20.30 8.40 -13.22
CA GLY A 348 -19.94 9.05 -14.46
C GLY A 348 -21.01 8.85 -15.55
N LYS A 349 -21.48 7.62 -15.72
CA LYS A 349 -22.55 7.26 -16.65
C LYS A 349 -23.90 7.88 -16.27
N ALA A 350 -24.26 7.87 -14.98
CA ALA A 350 -25.50 8.47 -14.51
C ALA A 350 -25.54 9.99 -14.76
N GLN A 351 -24.40 10.67 -14.72
CA GLN A 351 -24.30 12.10 -15.03
C GLN A 351 -24.21 12.40 -16.55
N GLY A 352 -24.20 11.38 -17.40
CA GLY A 352 -24.11 11.55 -18.85
C GLY A 352 -22.70 11.93 -19.35
N TYR A 353 -21.65 11.70 -18.55
CA TYR A 353 -20.28 11.91 -19.02
C TYR A 353 -19.88 10.85 -20.05
N SER A 354 -19.03 11.24 -21.01
CA SER A 354 -18.45 10.30 -21.97
C SER A 354 -17.62 9.21 -21.26
N ASP A 355 -17.67 7.98 -21.76
CA ASP A 355 -16.88 6.86 -21.23
C ASP A 355 -15.38 7.19 -21.14
N ARG A 356 -14.85 7.95 -22.11
CA ARG A 356 -13.47 8.42 -22.13
C ARG A 356 -13.11 9.29 -20.92
N LEU A 357 -14.00 10.20 -20.53
CA LEU A 357 -13.80 11.05 -19.35
C LEU A 357 -13.86 10.24 -18.06
N VAL A 358 -14.83 9.33 -17.96
CA VAL A 358 -15.00 8.45 -16.80
C VAL A 358 -13.77 7.58 -16.58
N ASP A 359 -13.27 6.96 -17.64
CA ASP A 359 -12.05 6.16 -17.59
C ASP A 359 -10.86 7.02 -17.16
N SER A 360 -10.69 8.22 -17.71
CA SER A 360 -9.60 9.13 -17.35
C SER A 360 -9.62 9.49 -15.87
N ILE A 361 -10.82 9.74 -15.31
CA ILE A 361 -11.01 10.02 -13.89
C ILE A 361 -10.65 8.82 -13.01
N ILE A 362 -11.04 7.61 -13.38
CA ILE A 362 -10.67 6.39 -12.63
C ILE A 362 -9.14 6.20 -12.59
N THR A 363 -8.44 6.52 -13.68
CA THR A 363 -6.96 6.50 -13.69
C THR A 363 -6.37 7.58 -12.81
N LEU A 364 -6.89 8.80 -12.86
CA LEU A 364 -6.46 9.90 -11.97
C LEU A 364 -6.62 9.54 -10.50
N VAL A 365 -7.72 8.91 -10.09
CA VAL A 365 -7.92 8.44 -8.70
C VAL A 365 -6.78 7.54 -8.23
N SER A 366 -6.31 6.63 -9.08
CA SER A 366 -5.20 5.72 -8.75
C SER A 366 -3.88 6.46 -8.58
N ILE A 367 -3.65 7.49 -9.40
CA ILE A 367 -2.48 8.37 -9.30
C ILE A 367 -2.52 9.19 -8.00
N TRP A 368 -3.66 9.82 -7.70
CA TRP A 368 -3.84 10.54 -6.44
C TRP A 368 -3.72 9.60 -5.23
N ASN A 369 -4.15 8.34 -5.37
CA ASN A 369 -3.93 7.32 -4.34
C ASN A 369 -2.44 7.08 -4.07
N TYR A 370 -1.63 6.96 -5.10
CA TYR A 370 -0.18 6.87 -4.95
C TYR A 370 0.38 8.09 -4.20
N TYR A 371 0.07 9.30 -4.67
CA TYR A 371 0.56 10.53 -4.03
C TYR A 371 0.13 10.65 -2.58
N GLY A 372 -1.13 10.28 -2.28
CA GLY A 372 -1.63 10.24 -0.90
C GLY A 372 -0.79 9.33 -0.01
N ARG A 373 -0.46 8.12 -0.45
CA ARG A 373 0.35 7.15 0.32
C ARG A 373 1.75 7.69 0.61
N VAL A 374 2.41 8.23 -0.41
CA VAL A 374 3.79 8.67 -0.21
C VAL A 374 3.83 9.97 0.58
N TYR A 375 3.02 10.96 0.21
CA TYR A 375 2.98 12.25 0.90
C TYR A 375 2.61 12.11 2.38
N SER A 376 1.62 11.28 2.73
CA SER A 376 1.27 11.12 4.14
C SER A 376 2.33 10.38 4.95
N GLY A 377 3.08 9.46 4.35
CA GLY A 377 4.24 8.84 4.99
C GLY A 377 5.31 9.86 5.39
N PHE A 378 5.71 10.73 4.45
CA PHE A 378 6.72 11.76 4.71
C PHE A 378 6.21 12.88 5.62
N VAL A 379 5.05 13.45 5.31
CA VAL A 379 4.53 14.60 6.06
C VAL A 379 4.17 14.21 7.48
N SER A 380 3.63 13.00 7.71
CA SER A 380 3.37 12.57 9.09
C SER A 380 4.65 12.41 9.90
N GLU A 381 5.75 11.95 9.29
CA GLU A 381 7.06 11.90 9.95
C GLU A 381 7.60 13.30 10.27
N LEU A 382 7.52 14.22 9.31
CA LEU A 382 7.96 15.61 9.50
C LEU A 382 7.16 16.31 10.61
N LEU A 383 5.83 16.15 10.62
CA LEU A 383 4.95 16.73 11.64
C LEU A 383 5.21 16.12 13.02
N LEU A 384 5.48 14.82 13.07
CA LEU A 384 5.86 14.12 14.30
C LEU A 384 7.22 14.62 14.82
N MET A 385 8.23 14.71 13.96
CA MET A 385 9.58 15.10 14.36
C MET A 385 9.67 16.56 14.79
N LYS A 386 9.02 17.47 14.03
CA LYS A 386 9.11 18.93 14.21
C LYS A 386 8.12 19.45 15.25
N TYR A 387 6.88 18.96 15.22
CA TYR A 387 5.78 19.50 16.03
C TYR A 387 5.21 18.50 17.05
N LYS A 388 5.72 17.26 17.10
CA LYS A 388 5.23 16.21 18.01
C LYS A 388 3.72 15.96 17.86
N LEU A 389 3.20 16.16 16.64
CA LEU A 389 1.79 15.97 16.35
C LEU A 389 1.47 14.47 16.20
N PRO A 390 0.41 13.97 16.86
CA PRO A 390 -0.08 12.61 16.64
C PRO A 390 -0.45 12.37 15.17
N ARG A 391 -0.11 11.19 14.63
CA ARG A 391 -0.52 10.82 13.26
C ARG A 391 -2.04 10.78 13.07
N SER A 392 -2.78 10.54 14.14
CA SER A 392 -4.24 10.62 14.17
C SER A 392 -4.77 12.04 13.88
N THR A 393 -4.01 13.10 14.16
CA THR A 393 -4.36 14.47 13.75
C THR A 393 -4.36 14.60 12.23
N MET A 394 -3.34 14.05 11.56
CA MET A 394 -3.29 14.01 10.10
C MET A 394 -4.43 13.15 9.54
N MET A 395 -4.75 12.03 10.18
CA MET A 395 -5.90 11.19 9.81
C MET A 395 -7.22 11.96 9.86
N THR A 396 -7.44 12.81 10.86
CA THR A 396 -8.62 13.69 10.93
C THR A 396 -8.72 14.60 9.71
N VAL A 397 -7.64 15.27 9.32
CA VAL A 397 -7.61 16.16 8.15
C VAL A 397 -7.91 15.38 6.86
N VAL A 398 -7.29 14.20 6.73
CA VAL A 398 -7.47 13.32 5.57
C VAL A 398 -8.91 12.83 5.43
N LEU A 399 -9.55 12.42 6.53
CA LEU A 399 -10.96 11.98 6.52
C LEU A 399 -11.93 13.12 6.28
N PHE A 400 -11.65 14.30 6.84
CA PHE A 400 -12.45 15.49 6.58
C PHE A 400 -12.41 15.88 5.09
N MET A 401 -11.21 15.87 4.49
CA MET A 401 -11.02 16.06 3.06
C MET A 401 -11.75 15.00 2.23
N SER A 402 -11.75 13.73 2.68
CA SER A 402 -12.52 12.65 2.04
C SER A 402 -14.02 12.92 2.05
N GLY A 403 -14.57 13.40 3.17
CA GLY A 403 -15.97 13.78 3.31
C GLY A 403 -16.35 14.93 2.37
N ILE A 404 -15.50 15.96 2.26
CA ILE A 404 -15.66 17.05 1.29
C ILE A 404 -15.69 16.49 -0.15
N GLY A 405 -14.76 15.59 -0.49
CA GLY A 405 -14.75 14.92 -1.80
C GLY A 405 -16.07 14.21 -2.12
N MET A 406 -16.67 13.54 -1.14
CA MET A 406 -17.98 12.89 -1.30
C MET A 406 -19.13 13.88 -1.47
N LEU A 407 -19.07 15.05 -0.81
CA LEU A 407 -20.05 16.11 -1.02
C LEU A 407 -19.99 16.68 -2.44
N PHE A 408 -18.80 16.84 -3.03
CA PHE A 408 -18.67 17.23 -4.45
C PHE A 408 -19.33 16.23 -5.40
N VAL A 409 -19.32 14.93 -5.06
CA VAL A 409 -20.06 13.91 -5.83
C VAL A 409 -21.57 14.03 -5.62
N ALA A 410 -22.01 14.28 -4.38
CA ALA A 410 -23.43 14.41 -4.05
C ALA A 410 -24.09 15.65 -4.67
N PHE A 411 -23.35 16.76 -4.77
CA PHE A 411 -23.81 18.05 -5.27
C PHE A 411 -22.90 18.56 -6.41
N PRO A 412 -23.00 17.98 -7.62
CA PRO A 412 -22.11 18.28 -8.75
C PRO A 412 -22.46 19.58 -9.50
N GLU A 413 -23.20 20.49 -8.87
CA GLU A 413 -23.65 21.77 -9.46
C GLU A 413 -22.48 22.70 -9.84
N ILE A 414 -21.27 22.41 -9.32
CA ILE A 414 -20.04 23.16 -9.57
C ILE A 414 -19.31 22.57 -10.80
N PRO A 415 -18.88 23.40 -11.77
CA PRO A 415 -18.02 22.95 -12.86
C PRO A 415 -16.77 22.24 -12.32
N PHE A 416 -16.36 21.13 -12.96
CA PHE A 416 -15.23 20.30 -12.53
C PHE A 416 -15.39 19.58 -11.18
N ALA A 417 -16.57 19.60 -10.53
CA ALA A 417 -16.80 18.91 -9.25
C ALA A 417 -16.38 17.43 -9.30
N PHE A 418 -16.65 16.74 -10.40
CA PHE A 418 -16.30 15.33 -10.57
C PHE A 418 -14.77 15.11 -10.61
N TYR A 419 -14.01 16.04 -11.20
CA TYR A 419 -12.55 16.00 -11.18
C TYR A 419 -12.01 16.30 -9.78
N VAL A 420 -12.50 17.35 -9.11
CA VAL A 420 -12.08 17.70 -7.75
C VAL A 420 -12.38 16.56 -6.77
N ALA A 421 -13.56 15.94 -6.87
CA ALA A 421 -13.91 14.77 -6.08
C ALA A 421 -12.91 13.61 -6.26
N SER A 422 -12.49 13.36 -7.51
CA SER A 422 -11.52 12.30 -7.82
C SER A 422 -10.16 12.53 -7.14
N VAL A 423 -9.69 13.79 -7.11
CA VAL A 423 -8.44 14.19 -6.46
C VAL A 423 -8.55 13.98 -4.96
N LEU A 424 -9.59 14.54 -4.34
CA LEU A 424 -9.78 14.51 -2.89
C LEU A 424 -9.95 13.07 -2.37
N ILE A 425 -10.80 12.27 -3.02
CA ILE A 425 -11.08 10.88 -2.62
C ILE A 425 -9.87 9.98 -2.90
N GLY A 426 -9.23 10.12 -4.06
CA GLY A 426 -8.06 9.33 -4.42
C GLY A 426 -6.91 9.58 -3.43
N PHE A 427 -6.57 10.85 -3.22
CA PHE A 427 -5.52 11.24 -2.28
C PHE A 427 -5.86 10.86 -0.84
N SER A 428 -7.10 11.10 -0.39
CA SER A 428 -7.49 10.77 0.99
C SER A 428 -7.38 9.28 1.25
N PHE A 429 -7.87 8.44 0.33
CA PHE A 429 -7.77 6.99 0.47
C PHE A 429 -6.31 6.54 0.56
N GLY A 430 -5.45 7.13 -0.29
CA GLY A 430 -4.03 6.83 -0.30
C GLY A 430 -3.37 7.19 1.02
N ALA A 431 -3.67 8.39 1.53
CA ALA A 431 -3.08 8.91 2.76
C ALA A 431 -3.46 8.09 4.00
N GLN A 432 -4.67 7.52 4.05
CA GLN A 432 -5.15 6.71 5.17
C GLN A 432 -4.34 5.43 5.39
N VAL A 433 -3.84 4.78 4.32
CA VAL A 433 -3.15 3.48 4.41
C VAL A 433 -1.88 3.54 5.27
N PRO A 434 -0.83 4.31 4.91
CA PRO A 434 0.40 4.35 5.68
C PRO A 434 0.21 4.99 7.07
N LEU A 435 -0.71 5.94 7.24
CA LEU A 435 -1.01 6.51 8.56
C LEU A 435 -1.53 5.46 9.52
N ASN A 436 -2.41 4.58 9.05
CA ASN A 436 -2.95 3.49 9.85
C ASN A 436 -1.87 2.46 10.21
N LEU A 437 -1.10 2.02 9.21
CA LEU A 437 0.03 1.09 9.41
C LEU A 437 1.07 1.66 10.38
N ALA A 438 1.34 2.96 10.31
CA ALA A 438 2.23 3.64 11.23
C ALA A 438 1.64 3.59 12.64
N MET A 439 0.42 4.10 12.85
CA MET A 439 -0.25 4.10 14.17
C MET A 439 -0.25 2.73 14.85
N ILE A 440 -0.51 1.65 14.11
CA ILE A 440 -0.47 0.28 14.65
C ILE A 440 0.93 -0.07 15.17
N SER A 441 1.99 0.24 14.40
CA SER A 441 3.37 0.02 14.84
C SER A 441 3.79 0.91 16.01
N GLU A 442 3.21 2.11 16.14
CA GLU A 442 3.56 3.05 17.23
C GLU A 442 2.88 2.66 18.53
N PHE A 443 1.64 2.15 18.47
CA PHE A 443 0.90 1.84 19.69
C PHE A 443 1.19 0.45 20.24
N PHE A 444 1.46 -0.54 19.37
CA PHE A 444 1.50 -1.95 19.76
C PHE A 444 2.86 -2.62 19.60
N GLY A 445 3.89 -1.86 19.21
CA GLY A 445 5.25 -2.36 19.02
C GLY A 445 5.45 -3.11 17.70
N LEU A 446 6.63 -3.70 17.54
CA LEU A 446 7.07 -4.36 16.30
C LEU A 446 7.10 -5.90 16.38
N LYS A 447 6.92 -6.48 17.57
CA LYS A 447 6.97 -7.94 17.78
C LYS A 447 5.90 -8.68 16.95
N TYR A 448 4.62 -8.36 17.17
CA TYR A 448 3.47 -8.95 16.48
C TYR A 448 2.86 -8.03 15.42
N TYR A 449 3.67 -7.11 14.90
CA TYR A 449 3.20 -6.09 13.97
C TYR A 449 2.57 -6.69 12.72
N SER A 450 3.13 -7.80 12.21
CA SER A 450 2.65 -8.51 11.02
C SER A 450 1.20 -8.97 11.14
N THR A 451 0.81 -9.58 12.27
CA THR A 451 -0.59 -9.97 12.47
C THR A 451 -1.48 -8.77 12.69
N LEU A 452 -1.04 -7.80 13.52
CA LEU A 452 -1.89 -6.67 13.90
C LEU A 452 -2.31 -5.81 12.71
N PHE A 453 -1.37 -5.47 11.82
CA PHE A 453 -1.73 -4.66 10.66
C PHE A 453 -2.58 -5.46 9.67
N ASN A 454 -2.32 -6.75 9.48
CA ASN A 454 -3.12 -7.61 8.59
C ASN A 454 -4.54 -7.83 9.13
N CYS A 455 -4.72 -7.90 10.45
CA CYS A 455 -6.04 -7.89 11.09
C CYS A 455 -6.78 -6.58 10.80
N ALA A 456 -6.11 -5.43 10.95
CA ALA A 456 -6.73 -4.14 10.66
C ALA A 456 -7.17 -4.00 9.18
N GLN A 457 -6.46 -4.63 8.25
CA GLN A 457 -6.82 -4.64 6.83
C GLN A 457 -8.14 -5.39 6.53
N LEU A 458 -8.57 -6.34 7.37
CA LEU A 458 -9.86 -7.04 7.22
C LEU A 458 -11.08 -6.10 7.32
N ILE A 459 -10.88 -4.88 7.80
CA ILE A 459 -11.94 -3.88 7.90
C ILE A 459 -12.30 -3.28 6.54
N SER A 460 -11.36 -3.27 5.60
CA SER A 460 -11.58 -2.78 4.24
C SER A 460 -12.73 -3.53 3.52
N PRO A 461 -12.73 -4.88 3.41
CA PRO A 461 -13.84 -5.59 2.79
C PRO A 461 -15.14 -5.49 3.59
N LEU A 462 -15.07 -5.44 4.92
CA LEU A 462 -16.26 -5.23 5.76
C LEU A 462 -16.91 -3.87 5.48
N GLY A 463 -16.10 -2.81 5.38
CA GLY A 463 -16.55 -1.47 5.05
C GLY A 463 -17.17 -1.40 3.65
N SER A 464 -16.52 -2.01 2.65
CA SER A 464 -17.10 -2.08 1.30
C SER A 464 -18.40 -2.88 1.26
N PHE A 465 -18.50 -4.01 1.96
CA PHE A 465 -19.74 -4.77 2.03
C PHE A 465 -20.90 -3.95 2.63
N LEU A 466 -20.68 -3.29 3.77
CA LEU A 466 -21.71 -2.51 4.45
C LEU A 466 -22.09 -1.24 3.67
N LEU A 467 -21.11 -0.47 3.22
CA LEU A 467 -21.34 0.87 2.64
C LEU A 467 -21.58 0.82 1.13
N ASN A 468 -20.93 -0.07 0.39
CA ASN A 468 -21.14 -0.24 -1.04
C ASN A 468 -22.33 -1.17 -1.31
N ALA A 469 -22.20 -2.45 -0.92
CA ALA A 469 -23.16 -3.48 -1.34
C ALA A 469 -24.52 -3.35 -0.65
N LYS A 470 -24.55 -3.12 0.67
CA LYS A 470 -25.81 -3.01 1.42
C LYS A 470 -26.44 -1.62 1.34
N LEU A 471 -25.65 -0.56 1.47
CA LEU A 471 -26.16 0.81 1.50
C LEU A 471 -26.26 1.44 0.11
N THR A 472 -25.13 1.73 -0.54
CA THR A 472 -25.09 2.55 -1.76
C THR A 472 -25.83 1.89 -2.93
N LYS A 473 -25.59 0.60 -3.18
CA LYS A 473 -26.30 -0.13 -4.25
C LYS A 473 -27.80 -0.22 -3.99
N SER A 474 -28.23 -0.46 -2.75
CA SER A 474 -29.66 -0.53 -2.42
C SER A 474 -30.37 0.80 -2.61
N LEU A 475 -29.73 1.91 -2.24
CA LEU A 475 -30.28 3.25 -2.45
C LEU A 475 -30.35 3.62 -3.93
N TYR A 476 -29.31 3.29 -4.70
CA TYR A 476 -29.31 3.48 -6.16
C TYR A 476 -30.45 2.71 -6.83
N LEU A 477 -30.63 1.42 -6.49
CA LEU A 477 -31.71 0.60 -7.03
C LEU A 477 -33.10 1.17 -6.68
N LYS A 478 -33.25 1.75 -5.47
CA LYS A 478 -34.50 2.40 -5.07
C LYS A 478 -34.83 3.59 -5.97
N GLU A 479 -33.85 4.45 -6.28
CA GLU A 479 -34.07 5.58 -7.19
C GLU A 479 -34.27 5.13 -8.65
N ALA A 480 -33.49 4.15 -9.12
CA ALA A 480 -33.65 3.58 -10.47
C ALA A 480 -35.07 2.98 -10.67
N THR A 481 -35.60 2.33 -9.64
CA THR A 481 -36.96 1.77 -9.66
C THR A 481 -38.02 2.87 -9.73
N LYS A 482 -37.84 3.98 -9.00
CA LYS A 482 -38.77 5.13 -9.09
C LYS A 482 -38.78 5.73 -10.48
N GLU A 483 -37.64 5.86 -11.15
CA GLU A 483 -37.58 6.35 -12.53
C GLU A 483 -38.29 5.42 -13.52
N LEU A 484 -38.13 4.10 -13.37
CA LEU A 484 -38.81 3.12 -14.22
C LEU A 484 -40.33 3.19 -14.05
N ILE A 485 -40.81 3.27 -12.80
CA ILE A 485 -42.25 3.44 -12.50
C ILE A 485 -42.77 4.75 -13.09
N ALA A 486 -42.02 5.85 -12.96
CA ALA A 486 -42.39 7.14 -13.54
C ALA A 486 -42.46 7.11 -15.07
N LYS A 487 -41.66 6.25 -15.72
CA LYS A 487 -41.69 6.01 -17.17
C LYS A 487 -42.74 4.98 -17.61
N GLY A 488 -43.51 4.40 -16.68
CA GLY A 488 -44.52 3.38 -16.96
C GLY A 488 -43.94 2.03 -17.40
N VAL A 489 -42.66 1.77 -17.13
CA VAL A 489 -41.98 0.52 -17.49
C VAL A 489 -42.16 -0.51 -16.38
N ASP A 490 -42.53 -1.74 -16.73
CA ASP A 490 -42.63 -2.83 -15.76
C ASP A 490 -41.23 -3.15 -15.19
N THR A 491 -41.07 -2.90 -13.90
CA THR A 491 -39.84 -3.13 -13.14
C THR A 491 -39.33 -4.57 -13.20
N SER A 492 -40.22 -5.55 -13.44
CA SER A 492 -39.85 -6.97 -13.56
C SER A 492 -39.19 -7.33 -14.89
N SER A 493 -39.33 -6.48 -15.91
CA SER A 493 -38.75 -6.69 -17.24
C SER A 493 -37.28 -6.26 -17.36
N VAL A 494 -36.79 -5.43 -16.43
CA VAL A 494 -35.44 -4.86 -16.46
C VAL A 494 -34.56 -5.51 -15.39
N LYS A 495 -33.65 -6.37 -15.81
CA LYS A 495 -32.77 -7.13 -14.91
C LYS A 495 -31.76 -6.25 -14.16
N ASP A 496 -31.33 -5.14 -14.77
CA ASP A 496 -30.41 -4.15 -14.20
C ASP A 496 -30.92 -2.71 -14.43
N PRO A 497 -31.67 -2.13 -13.49
CA PRO A 497 -32.25 -0.80 -13.66
C PRO A 497 -31.17 0.28 -13.56
N THR A 498 -31.11 1.17 -14.55
CA THR A 498 -30.19 2.31 -14.59
C THR A 498 -30.91 3.60 -14.22
N CYS A 499 -30.32 4.36 -13.28
CA CYS A 499 -30.78 5.69 -12.89
C CYS A 499 -29.93 6.77 -13.58
N ILE A 500 -30.59 7.83 -14.06
CA ILE A 500 -29.95 8.96 -14.76
C ILE A 500 -30.13 10.27 -13.96
N GLY A 501 -29.05 11.02 -13.79
CA GLY A 501 -29.03 12.33 -13.15
C GLY A 501 -28.41 12.31 -11.74
N HIS A 502 -28.29 13.50 -11.17
CA HIS A 502 -27.56 13.71 -9.91
C HIS A 502 -28.29 13.13 -8.69
N HIS A 503 -29.62 13.04 -8.74
CA HIS A 503 -30.44 12.53 -7.65
C HIS A 503 -30.14 11.06 -7.30
N CYS A 504 -29.66 10.27 -8.26
CA CYS A 504 -29.34 8.84 -8.10
C CYS A 504 -28.30 8.56 -7.01
N PHE A 505 -27.34 9.47 -6.80
CA PHE A 505 -26.23 9.29 -5.86
C PHE A 505 -26.22 10.32 -4.74
N ARG A 506 -27.05 11.38 -4.82
CA ARG A 506 -27.09 12.48 -3.85
C ARG A 506 -27.25 11.99 -2.41
N LEU A 507 -28.24 11.13 -2.15
CA LEU A 507 -28.49 10.60 -0.80
C LEU A 507 -27.36 9.68 -0.32
N SER A 508 -26.94 8.73 -1.17
CA SER A 508 -25.89 7.78 -0.81
C SER A 508 -24.58 8.48 -0.47
N PHE A 509 -24.13 9.41 -1.31
CA PHE A 509 -22.87 10.14 -1.08
C PHE A 509 -22.96 11.15 0.07
N SER A 510 -24.14 11.71 0.34
CA SER A 510 -24.36 12.51 1.56
C SER A 510 -24.18 11.66 2.83
N ILE A 511 -24.71 10.43 2.83
CA ILE A 511 -24.52 9.48 3.94
C ILE A 511 -23.05 9.08 4.08
N LEU A 512 -22.36 8.77 2.97
CA LEU A 512 -20.94 8.45 3.01
C LEU A 512 -20.09 9.62 3.55
N ALA A 513 -20.41 10.86 3.18
CA ALA A 513 -19.75 12.05 3.72
C ALA A 513 -19.94 12.16 5.24
N MET A 514 -21.15 11.94 5.75
CA MET A 514 -21.42 11.92 7.20
C MET A 514 -20.63 10.82 7.92
N VAL A 515 -20.53 9.63 7.33
CA VAL A 515 -19.74 8.52 7.88
C VAL A 515 -18.24 8.89 7.89
N ALA A 516 -17.73 9.54 6.85
CA ALA A 516 -16.35 10.02 6.80
C ALA A 516 -16.06 11.08 7.88
N PHE A 517 -16.98 12.03 8.09
CA PHE A 517 -16.87 13.04 9.15
C PHE A 517 -16.95 12.42 10.56
N PHE A 518 -17.78 11.40 10.75
CA PHE A 518 -17.79 10.63 11.98
C PHE A 518 -16.44 9.94 12.24
N GLY A 519 -15.83 9.35 11.20
CA GLY A 519 -14.47 8.84 11.25
C GLY A 519 -13.43 9.91 11.62
N ALA A 520 -13.56 11.13 11.06
CA ALA A 520 -12.69 12.26 11.37
C ALA A 520 -12.81 12.68 12.85
N LEU A 521 -14.03 12.67 13.40
CA LEU A 521 -14.29 12.92 14.82
C LEU A 521 -13.66 11.84 15.71
N ALA A 522 -13.81 10.56 15.35
CA ALA A 522 -13.17 9.45 16.06
C ALA A 522 -11.63 9.58 16.05
N ALA A 523 -11.05 9.96 14.90
CA ALA A 523 -9.62 10.24 14.78
C ALA A 523 -9.18 11.43 15.64
N LEU A 524 -10.02 12.47 15.76
CA LEU A 524 -9.72 13.64 16.60
C LEU A 524 -9.74 13.28 18.09
N ILE A 525 -10.68 12.41 18.50
CA ILE A 525 -10.73 11.88 19.87
C ILE A 525 -9.48 11.04 20.16
N LEU A 526 -9.09 10.16 19.23
CA LEU A 526 -7.86 9.37 19.35
C LEU A 526 -6.61 10.27 19.43
N SER A 527 -6.58 11.36 18.67
CA SER A 527 -5.50 12.36 18.73
C SER A 527 -5.39 13.01 20.10
N LYS A 528 -6.51 13.46 20.69
CA LYS A 528 -6.50 14.00 22.06
C LYS A 528 -6.02 12.96 23.08
N ARG A 529 -6.47 11.71 22.94
CA ARG A 529 -6.11 10.59 23.84
C ARG A 529 -4.64 10.18 23.77
N THR A 530 -3.99 10.41 22.63
CA THR A 530 -2.59 10.00 22.38
C THR A 530 -1.60 11.16 22.46
N LYS A 531 -2.08 12.40 22.64
CA LYS A 531 -1.25 13.61 22.67
C LYS A 531 -0.06 13.53 23.63
N GLU A 532 -0.28 13.07 24.87
CA GLU A 532 0.81 12.97 25.85
C GLU A 532 1.86 11.92 25.47
N TYR A 533 1.46 10.81 24.84
CA TYR A 533 2.38 9.80 24.32
C TYR A 533 3.28 10.38 23.23
N TYR A 534 2.71 11.12 22.28
CA TYR A 534 3.45 11.73 21.17
C TYR A 534 4.34 12.91 21.57
N LYS A 535 4.07 13.57 22.70
CA LYS A 535 4.99 14.59 23.26
C LYS A 535 6.32 13.97 23.70
N GLY A 536 6.31 12.71 24.12
CA GLY A 536 7.51 11.97 24.50
C GLY A 536 8.43 11.62 23.32
N ASP A 537 9.47 10.86 23.62
CA ASP A 537 10.31 10.23 22.59
C ASP A 537 9.84 8.80 22.33
N ILE A 538 8.89 8.67 21.39
CA ILE A 538 8.28 7.38 21.03
C ILE A 538 9.26 6.37 20.42
N TYR A 539 10.46 6.82 20.06
CA TYR A 539 11.49 5.99 19.44
C TYR A 539 12.63 5.62 20.39
N ARG A 540 12.55 6.03 21.67
CA ARG A 540 13.61 5.82 22.67
C ARG A 540 14.06 4.35 22.77
N LYS A 541 13.11 3.41 22.74
CA LYS A 541 13.36 1.95 22.82
C LYS A 541 14.23 1.40 21.67
N TYR A 542 14.31 2.10 20.54
CA TYR A 542 15.04 1.62 19.36
C TYR A 542 16.46 2.18 19.24
N ARG A 543 16.89 3.06 20.15
CA ARG A 543 18.26 3.58 20.19
C ARG A 543 19.10 2.70 21.11
N VAL A 544 20.14 2.07 20.56
CA VAL A 544 21.13 1.31 21.33
C VAL A 544 22.01 2.31 22.09
N GLN A 545 22.09 2.16 23.42
CA GLN A 545 22.89 2.89 24.43
C GLN A 545 23.09 4.40 24.23
N GLU A 546 22.70 5.19 25.24
CA GLU A 546 23.05 6.61 25.35
C GLU A 546 24.58 6.75 25.49
N ASP A 547 25.32 6.73 24.38
CA ASP A 547 26.52 7.55 24.32
C ASP A 547 26.03 9.00 24.45
N GLU A 548 26.26 9.58 25.62
CA GLU A 548 25.92 10.98 25.94
C GLU A 548 26.51 11.99 24.93
N ALA A 549 27.39 11.54 24.03
CA ALA A 549 27.91 12.27 22.88
C ALA A 549 26.90 12.45 21.72
N TYR A 550 25.85 11.64 21.62
CA TYR A 550 24.82 11.74 20.58
C TYR A 550 23.49 12.28 21.13
N LYS A 551 23.56 13.34 21.95
CA LYS A 551 22.45 14.29 22.08
C LYS A 551 22.06 14.71 20.67
N ARG A 552 20.83 14.37 20.27
CA ARG A 552 20.13 14.84 19.06
C ARG A 552 20.68 16.21 18.67
N PHE A 553 21.54 16.23 17.64
CA PHE A 553 22.26 17.42 17.20
C PHE A 553 21.27 18.58 17.17
N LYS A 554 21.44 19.55 18.08
CA LYS A 554 20.75 20.83 18.00
C LYS A 554 21.19 21.46 16.69
N GLY A 555 20.38 21.34 15.65
CA GLY A 555 20.67 21.96 14.36
C GLY A 555 20.95 20.99 13.23
N GLU A 556 20.10 19.97 13.03
CA GLU A 556 19.64 19.77 11.66
C GLU A 556 18.93 21.08 11.26
N THR A 557 19.72 21.99 10.70
CA THR A 557 19.25 22.92 9.70
C THR A 557 18.60 22.03 8.66
N TYR A 558 17.27 21.87 8.79
CA TYR A 558 16.43 21.50 7.67
C TYR A 558 16.98 22.24 6.47
N VAL A 559 17.19 21.54 5.36
CA VAL A 559 17.54 22.12 4.08
C VAL A 559 16.55 23.26 3.83
N MET A 560 16.94 24.46 4.26
CA MET A 560 16.47 25.70 3.68
C MET A 560 16.89 25.52 2.25
N PHE A 561 15.92 25.61 1.33
CA PHE A 561 16.25 25.90 -0.05
C PHE A 561 17.23 27.07 0.01
N THR A 562 18.51 26.77 -0.20
CA THR A 562 19.53 27.80 -0.29
C THR A 562 19.16 28.58 -1.52
N GLU A 563 18.55 29.74 -1.32
CA GLU A 563 18.59 30.80 -2.31
C GLU A 563 20.07 31.11 -2.52
N ASP A 564 20.60 30.59 -3.62
CA ASP A 564 21.90 30.95 -4.11
C ASP A 564 21.95 32.46 -4.37
N SER A 565 23.01 33.07 -3.87
CA SER A 565 23.59 34.35 -4.29
C SER A 565 22.81 35.62 -3.97
N LYS A 566 23.45 36.48 -3.17
CA LYS A 566 24.04 37.71 -3.72
C LYS A 566 25.25 38.13 -2.91
N ALA A 567 26.35 38.26 -3.64
CA ALA A 567 27.60 38.86 -3.22
C ALA A 567 27.40 40.31 -2.77
N ASN A 568 28.12 40.70 -1.73
CA ASN A 568 28.99 41.87 -1.72
C ASN A 568 30.05 41.69 -0.62
#